data_AF-A0A7S1TC99-F1
#
_entry.id   AF-A0A7S1TC99-F1
#
_cell.length_a   1.000
_cell.length_b   1.000
_cell.length_c   1.000
_cell.angle_alpha   90.00
_cell.angle_beta   90.00
_cell.angle_gamma   90.00
#
_symmetry.space_group_name_H-M   'P 1'
#
loop_
_entity.id
_entity.type
_entity.pdbx_description
1 polymer ?
#
loop_
_entity_poly.entity_id
_entity_poly.type
_entity_poly.pdbx_seq_one_letter_code
_entity_poly.pdbx_strand_id
1 'polypeptide(L)'
;GGDYGGGVEQVRVTTRLEVLFMWYISSLMTFVSCHVSVHAPLQRGTLECRRMGGRGGVRLGLRRRGAPVWVVRSREGDTSGTTGDDKDDWEGEEQKERRRDGGGEVVLADLQQEMSRSYMEYAMSVILGRALPDIRDGLKPVHRRILFAMHELRLVADGPYRKCARVVGEVLGKYHPHGETAIYDSLVRMAQDFSLGVPLVAGHGNFGSTDGDPPAAMRYTECRLSSFAQACLLEDIEMETVDFLDNFDGSLQEPVVLPSRVPNLLLNGSSGIAVGMATNIPPFNLLELLEALVAMIRDPHVSDAVLMELLPGPDFPTGGQILGTAGYRDLFSTGRGSIVMRAVSHTEILRRDGKRTDREAIVVTELPYQVNKASLISRMAELVNEKKLEGIGDLRDESDRDGTRIVIELKKDAVPEIVLNNSRPP
;
A
#
# COMPACT_ATOMS: atom_id res chain seq x y z
N GLY A 1 13.36 -35.22 53.49
CA GLY A 1 14.15 -36.42 53.21
C GLY A 1 13.30 -37.36 52.41
N GLY A 2 13.76 -37.73 51.21
CA GLY A 2 13.03 -38.55 50.25
C GLY A 2 13.40 -38.11 48.83
N ASP A 3 14.27 -38.91 48.22
CA ASP A 3 15.08 -38.62 47.04
C ASP A 3 14.43 -39.12 45.72
N TYR A 4 14.77 -38.41 44.64
CA TYR A 4 14.78 -38.66 43.18
C TYR A 4 13.87 -39.70 42.48
N GLY A 5 13.27 -39.24 41.36
CA GLY A 5 13.34 -39.95 40.07
C GLY A 5 12.18 -39.71 39.10
N GLY A 6 12.43 -39.04 37.96
CA GLY A 6 11.60 -39.13 36.75
C GLY A 6 11.33 -37.80 36.03
N GLY A 7 11.93 -37.60 34.85
CA GLY A 7 11.69 -36.43 34.01
C GLY A 7 10.39 -36.54 33.20
N VAL A 8 9.70 -35.40 33.04
CA VAL A 8 8.71 -35.11 32.00
C VAL A 8 8.72 -33.60 31.73
N GLU A 9 8.84 -33.23 30.47
CA GLU A 9 8.63 -31.90 29.91
C GLU A 9 7.11 -31.63 29.83
N GLN A 10 6.59 -30.54 30.41
CA GLN A 10 5.35 -29.87 29.94
C GLN A 10 5.02 -28.55 30.69
N VAL A 11 5.05 -27.45 29.94
CA VAL A 11 3.95 -26.48 29.67
C VAL A 11 3.18 -25.81 30.84
N ARG A 12 3.08 -24.47 30.67
CA ARG A 12 1.98 -23.51 30.96
C ARG A 12 2.06 -22.54 32.15
N VAL A 13 2.25 -21.26 31.76
CA VAL A 13 1.40 -20.08 31.98
C VAL A 13 1.17 -19.59 33.42
N THR A 14 1.62 -18.36 33.67
CA THR A 14 0.95 -17.38 34.55
C THR A 14 1.10 -15.98 33.91
N THR A 15 0.08 -15.50 33.18
CA THR A 15 -1.00 -14.58 33.60
C THR A 15 -0.59 -13.12 33.84
N ARG A 16 -1.00 -12.24 32.91
CA ARG A 16 -1.89 -11.05 33.08
C ARG A 16 -1.85 -10.30 31.73
N LEU A 17 -2.90 -10.21 30.92
CA LEU A 17 -4.24 -9.69 31.20
C LEU A 17 -4.21 -8.24 31.72
N GLU A 18 -3.34 -7.41 31.14
CA GLU A 18 -3.38 -5.94 31.24
C GLU A 18 -2.90 -5.29 29.92
N VAL A 19 -3.60 -5.47 28.80
CA VAL A 19 -3.52 -4.50 27.67
C VAL A 19 -4.90 -4.25 27.01
N LEU A 20 -5.96 -4.89 27.50
CA LEU A 20 -7.33 -4.67 27.01
C LEU A 20 -8.03 -3.43 27.60
N PHE A 21 -7.30 -2.55 28.29
CA PHE A 21 -7.82 -1.27 28.79
C PHE A 21 -6.98 -0.04 28.39
N MET A 22 -5.90 -0.20 27.62
CA MET A 22 -5.10 0.94 27.10
C MET A 22 -5.33 1.24 25.61
N TRP A 23 -6.11 0.44 24.89
CA TRP A 23 -6.44 0.72 23.48
C TRP A 23 -7.71 1.57 23.30
N TYR A 24 -8.51 1.77 24.36
CA TYR A 24 -9.75 2.57 24.27
C TYR A 24 -9.58 4.04 24.70
N ILE A 25 -8.42 4.43 25.25
CA ILE A 25 -8.12 5.81 25.64
C ILE A 25 -7.00 6.44 24.76
N SER A 26 -6.28 5.64 23.97
CA SER A 26 -5.25 6.17 23.05
C SER A 26 -5.80 6.66 21.70
N SER A 27 -7.10 6.48 21.44
CA SER A 27 -7.76 6.90 20.18
C SER A 27 -8.29 8.35 20.22
N LEU A 28 -7.87 9.16 21.20
CA LEU A 28 -8.44 10.51 21.38
C LEU A 28 -7.43 11.67 21.46
N MET A 29 -6.13 11.43 21.28
CA MET A 29 -5.12 12.48 21.39
C MET A 29 -4.06 12.39 20.31
N THR A 30 -4.30 13.09 19.20
CA THR A 30 -3.21 13.56 18.33
C THR A 30 -3.69 14.85 17.66
N PHE A 31 -3.07 15.98 18.04
CA PHE A 31 -3.26 17.25 17.36
C PHE A 31 -1.90 17.71 16.81
N VAL A 32 -1.92 18.12 15.53
CA VAL A 32 -0.85 18.78 14.73
C VAL A 32 0.47 18.03 14.52
N SER A 33 0.52 16.71 14.68
CA SER A 33 1.61 15.89 14.14
C SER A 33 1.10 14.50 13.77
N CYS A 34 1.14 14.15 12.48
CA CYS A 34 0.84 12.80 12.03
C CYS A 34 2.13 11.98 12.12
N HIS A 35 2.13 10.90 12.92
CA HIS A 35 3.20 9.92 12.93
C HIS A 35 2.94 8.87 11.85
N VAL A 36 3.64 8.99 10.73
CA VAL A 36 3.65 7.92 9.73
C VAL A 36 4.68 6.88 10.18
N SER A 37 4.21 5.76 10.71
CA SER A 37 5.06 4.60 11.00
C SER A 37 5.25 3.79 9.73
N VAL A 38 6.49 3.69 9.26
CA VAL A 38 6.86 2.95 8.05
C VAL A 38 7.45 1.60 8.43
N HIS A 39 6.92 0.53 7.84
CA HIS A 39 7.48 -0.81 7.91
C HIS A 39 7.71 -1.36 6.50
N ALA A 40 8.94 -1.76 6.19
CA ALA A 40 9.26 -2.56 5.00
C ALA A 40 10.23 -3.70 5.40
N PRO A 41 9.88 -4.98 5.20
CA PRO A 41 10.82 -6.07 5.38
C PRO A 41 11.72 -6.19 4.13
N LEU A 42 12.99 -5.82 4.25
CA LEU A 42 14.02 -6.04 3.22
C LEU A 42 14.62 -7.45 3.37
N GLN A 43 14.48 -8.31 2.36
CA GLN A 43 15.36 -9.47 2.18
C GLN A 43 16.46 -9.11 1.18
N ARG A 44 17.73 -9.14 1.61
CA ARG A 44 18.89 -8.90 0.74
C ARG A 44 19.14 -10.13 -0.15
N GLY A 45 19.08 -9.96 -1.46
CA GLY A 45 19.57 -10.93 -2.44
C GLY A 45 20.90 -10.45 -3.04
N THR A 46 21.96 -11.26 -2.95
CA THR A 46 23.24 -11.01 -3.63
C THR A 46 23.18 -11.52 -5.06
N LEU A 47 23.43 -10.65 -6.04
CA LEU A 47 23.66 -11.00 -7.45
C LEU A 47 25.16 -11.08 -7.71
N GLU A 48 25.70 -12.28 -7.96
CA GLU A 48 27.07 -12.46 -8.44
C GLU A 48 27.12 -12.34 -9.97
N CYS A 49 27.93 -11.41 -10.49
CA CYS A 49 28.20 -11.27 -11.91
C CYS A 49 29.60 -11.81 -12.23
N ARG A 50 29.70 -12.89 -13.03
CA ARG A 50 30.98 -13.35 -13.60
C ARG A 50 31.08 -12.96 -15.07
N ARG A 51 32.10 -12.15 -15.40
CA ARG A 51 32.56 -11.93 -16.78
C ARG A 51 33.31 -13.18 -17.28
N MET A 52 32.91 -13.69 -18.43
CA MET A 52 33.74 -14.58 -19.27
C MET A 52 33.98 -13.88 -20.60
N GLY A 53 35.25 -13.71 -20.96
CA GLY A 53 35.67 -13.05 -22.19
C GLY A 53 35.64 -13.97 -23.41
N GLY A 54 35.52 -13.36 -24.60
CA GLY A 54 35.84 -14.00 -25.88
C GLY A 54 34.70 -14.07 -26.90
N ARG A 55 34.79 -13.20 -27.91
CA ARG A 55 34.18 -13.18 -29.26
C ARG A 55 33.04 -14.18 -29.60
N GLY A 56 31.92 -13.60 -30.06
CA GLY A 56 31.07 -14.18 -31.11
C GLY A 56 29.80 -14.89 -30.63
N GLY A 57 28.65 -14.26 -30.88
CA GLY A 57 27.32 -14.89 -30.93
C GLY A 57 26.79 -15.49 -29.62
N VAL A 58 25.91 -14.77 -28.92
CA VAL A 58 25.15 -15.34 -27.80
C VAL A 58 23.85 -15.95 -28.33
N ARG A 59 23.79 -17.29 -28.39
CA ARG A 59 22.55 -18.06 -28.49
C ARG A 59 22.15 -18.45 -27.06
N LEU A 60 21.14 -17.80 -26.49
CA LEU A 60 20.62 -18.12 -25.15
C LEU A 60 19.80 -19.42 -25.21
N GLY A 61 20.43 -20.53 -24.84
CA GLY A 61 19.73 -21.76 -24.47
C GLY A 61 19.43 -21.75 -22.97
N LEU A 62 18.19 -21.52 -22.59
CA LEU A 62 17.73 -21.73 -21.22
C LEU A 62 17.71 -23.24 -20.92
N ARG A 63 18.65 -23.74 -20.11
CA ARG A 63 18.47 -25.02 -19.42
C ARG A 63 17.53 -24.79 -18.23
N ARG A 64 16.28 -25.24 -18.41
CA ARG A 64 15.26 -25.31 -17.36
C ARG A 64 15.76 -26.15 -16.18
N ARG A 65 15.78 -25.58 -14.97
CA ARG A 65 15.49 -26.33 -13.74
C ARG A 65 14.02 -26.06 -13.42
N GLY A 66 13.20 -27.09 -13.50
CA GLY A 66 11.75 -26.98 -13.35
C GLY A 66 11.37 -26.51 -11.95
N ALA A 67 10.51 -25.49 -11.88
CA ALA A 67 9.64 -25.26 -10.75
C ALA A 67 8.55 -26.35 -10.75
N PRO A 68 8.12 -26.87 -9.58
CA PRO A 68 7.06 -27.88 -9.54
C PRO A 68 5.74 -27.26 -10.02
N VAL A 69 5.24 -27.74 -11.15
CA VAL A 69 3.87 -27.51 -11.63
C VAL A 69 2.99 -28.52 -10.91
N TRP A 70 2.05 -28.03 -10.10
CA TRP A 70 1.01 -28.88 -9.52
C TRP A 70 -0.08 -29.11 -10.57
N VAL A 71 -0.06 -30.28 -11.20
CA VAL A 71 -1.15 -30.75 -12.06
C VAL A 71 -2.06 -31.65 -11.21
N VAL A 72 -3.28 -31.19 -10.95
CA VAL A 72 -4.33 -32.05 -10.40
C VAL A 72 -4.81 -32.98 -11.52
N ARG A 73 -4.35 -34.23 -11.52
CA ARG A 73 -4.89 -35.30 -12.38
C ARG A 73 -6.06 -35.95 -11.67
N SER A 74 -7.28 -35.76 -12.17
CA SER A 74 -8.37 -36.72 -11.95
C SER A 74 -8.02 -38.02 -12.68
N ARG A 75 -7.94 -39.13 -11.94
CA ARG A 75 -7.69 -40.46 -12.51
C ARG A 75 -8.98 -41.27 -12.47
N GLU A 76 -9.62 -41.41 -13.63
CA GLU A 76 -10.44 -42.58 -13.93
C GLU A 76 -9.52 -43.80 -14.01
N GLY A 77 -9.92 -44.88 -13.35
CA GLY A 77 -9.14 -46.12 -13.27
C GLY A 77 -9.44 -47.04 -14.44
N ASP A 78 -8.38 -47.54 -15.07
CA ASP A 78 -8.45 -48.82 -15.76
C ASP A 78 -7.16 -49.62 -15.55
N THR A 79 -7.30 -50.93 -15.72
CA THR A 79 -6.63 -52.01 -15.01
C THR A 79 -5.27 -52.50 -15.55
N SER A 80 -4.54 -53.20 -14.66
CA SER A 80 -3.55 -54.28 -14.90
C SER A 80 -2.05 -53.92 -15.07
N GLY A 81 -1.19 -54.70 -14.40
CA GLY A 81 0.13 -55.09 -14.94
C GLY A 81 1.41 -54.74 -14.16
N THR A 82 1.67 -55.47 -13.07
CA THR A 82 2.96 -56.09 -12.66
C THR A 82 4.30 -55.31 -12.56
N THR A 83 4.82 -55.37 -11.32
CA THR A 83 6.20 -55.70 -10.85
C THR A 83 7.37 -54.73 -11.07
N GLY A 84 8.03 -54.38 -9.95
CA GLY A 84 9.44 -53.96 -9.91
C GLY A 84 9.74 -53.05 -8.71
N ASP A 85 10.26 -53.65 -7.63
CA ASP A 85 10.70 -53.04 -6.38
C ASP A 85 11.65 -51.86 -6.55
N ASP A 86 11.55 -50.86 -5.66
CA ASP A 86 12.65 -50.51 -4.75
C ASP A 86 12.16 -49.59 -3.61
N LYS A 87 12.65 -49.91 -2.42
CA LYS A 87 12.25 -49.47 -1.08
C LYS A 87 12.67 -48.04 -0.76
N ASP A 88 11.88 -47.36 0.07
CA ASP A 88 12.35 -46.85 1.37
C ASP A 88 11.17 -46.38 2.24
N ASP A 89 11.10 -47.00 3.42
CA ASP A 89 10.01 -47.01 4.37
C ASP A 89 9.90 -45.70 5.18
N TRP A 90 8.76 -45.03 5.09
CA TRP A 90 8.21 -44.17 6.14
C TRP A 90 6.73 -44.54 6.33
N GLU A 91 6.48 -45.66 6.99
CA GLU A 91 5.15 -46.07 7.44
C GLU A 91 4.79 -45.35 8.75
N GLY A 92 4.04 -44.26 8.63
CA GLY A 92 3.12 -43.79 9.65
C GLY A 92 1.70 -44.00 9.13
N GLU A 93 1.13 -45.17 9.39
CA GLU A 93 -0.25 -45.48 9.03
C GLU A 93 -1.24 -44.60 9.83
N GLU A 94 -1.74 -43.52 9.23
CA GLU A 94 -2.96 -42.87 9.72
C GLU A 94 -4.19 -43.61 9.20
N GLN A 95 -4.80 -44.41 10.08
CA GLN A 95 -6.09 -45.03 9.87
C GLN A 95 -7.17 -43.95 9.73
N LYS A 96 -7.48 -43.54 8.48
CA LYS A 96 -8.74 -42.86 8.17
C LYS A 96 -9.90 -43.82 8.41
N GLU A 97 -10.62 -43.63 9.51
CA GLU A 97 -11.89 -44.32 9.78
C GLU A 97 -12.91 -43.95 8.68
N ARG A 98 -13.05 -44.83 7.68
CA ARG A 98 -14.01 -44.68 6.59
C ARG A 98 -15.37 -45.24 7.04
N ARG A 99 -16.28 -44.38 7.49
CA ARG A 99 -17.68 -44.76 7.68
C ARG A 99 -18.44 -44.59 6.36
N ARG A 100 -18.84 -45.70 5.74
CA ARG A 100 -19.76 -45.71 4.59
C ARG A 100 -21.20 -45.73 5.11
N ASP A 101 -21.78 -44.55 5.30
CA ASP A 101 -23.23 -44.39 5.31
C ASP A 101 -23.69 -44.00 3.91
N GLY A 102 -24.70 -44.69 3.39
CA GLY A 102 -25.20 -44.53 2.03
C GLY A 102 -25.68 -43.11 1.76
N GLY A 103 -24.95 -42.37 0.92
CA GLY A 103 -25.33 -41.05 0.42
C GLY A 103 -24.18 -40.11 0.07
N GLY A 104 -22.96 -40.34 0.58
CA GLY A 104 -21.76 -39.56 0.26
C GLY A 104 -20.57 -39.98 1.12
N GLU A 105 -19.36 -39.90 0.59
CA GLU A 105 -18.14 -40.20 1.35
C GLU A 105 -17.88 -39.04 2.33
N VAL A 106 -18.14 -39.26 3.62
CA VAL A 106 -17.82 -38.30 4.68
C VAL A 106 -16.40 -38.57 5.15
N VAL A 107 -15.47 -37.68 4.78
CA VAL A 107 -14.10 -37.72 5.27
C VAL A 107 -14.05 -36.96 6.60
N LEU A 108 -13.75 -37.68 7.69
CA LEU A 108 -13.46 -37.07 8.98
C LEU A 108 -12.11 -36.35 8.88
N ALA A 109 -12.09 -35.05 9.14
CA ALA A 109 -10.87 -34.24 9.18
C ALA A 109 -10.57 -33.84 10.64
N ASP A 110 -9.30 -33.91 11.02
CA ASP A 110 -8.86 -33.40 12.32
C ASP A 110 -9.04 -31.87 12.37
N LEU A 111 -9.74 -31.38 13.39
CA LEU A 111 -10.08 -29.97 13.50
C LEU A 111 -8.83 -29.08 13.57
N GLN A 112 -7.80 -29.50 14.31
CA GLN A 112 -6.59 -28.71 14.48
C GLN A 112 -5.82 -28.62 13.16
N GLN A 113 -5.70 -29.73 12.45
CA GLN A 113 -5.07 -29.78 11.13
C GLN A 113 -5.84 -28.95 10.10
N GLU A 114 -7.16 -29.08 10.05
CA GLU A 114 -8.01 -28.35 9.11
C GLU A 114 -8.01 -26.84 9.36
N MET A 115 -8.07 -26.42 10.64
CA MET A 115 -7.95 -25.00 10.99
C MET A 115 -6.59 -24.43 10.61
N SER A 116 -5.50 -25.16 10.89
CA SER A 116 -4.14 -24.69 10.55
C SER A 116 -3.96 -24.55 9.03
N ARG A 117 -4.39 -25.55 8.26
CA ARG A 117 -4.33 -25.50 6.79
C ARG A 117 -5.16 -24.36 6.22
N SER A 118 -6.44 -24.27 6.60
CA SER A 118 -7.36 -23.24 6.12
C SER A 118 -6.86 -21.83 6.46
N TYR A 119 -6.34 -21.64 7.68
CA TYR A 119 -5.75 -20.37 8.09
C TYR A 119 -4.51 -20.01 7.27
N MET A 120 -3.61 -20.98 7.03
CA MET A 120 -2.38 -20.76 6.28
C MET A 120 -2.64 -20.45 4.80
N GLU A 121 -3.56 -21.16 4.17
CA GLU A 121 -3.97 -20.91 2.78
C GLU A 121 -4.58 -19.51 2.63
N TYR A 122 -5.47 -19.13 3.55
CA TYR A 122 -6.04 -17.78 3.58
C TYR A 122 -4.95 -16.72 3.81
N ALA A 123 -4.06 -16.93 4.78
CA ALA A 123 -3.00 -15.99 5.10
C ALA A 123 -2.07 -15.76 3.91
N MET A 124 -1.61 -16.82 3.25
CA MET A 124 -0.76 -16.73 2.05
C MET A 124 -1.47 -16.03 0.89
N SER A 125 -2.75 -16.34 0.67
CA SER A 125 -3.58 -15.67 -0.34
C SER A 125 -3.69 -14.16 -0.09
N VAL A 126 -3.89 -13.74 1.17
CA VAL A 126 -3.95 -12.31 1.54
C VAL A 126 -2.60 -11.62 1.34
N ILE A 127 -1.51 -12.27 1.74
CA ILE A 127 -0.16 -11.69 1.66
C ILE A 127 0.25 -11.48 0.20
N LEU A 128 0.18 -12.53 -0.62
CA LEU A 128 0.68 -12.51 -2.01
C LEU A 128 -0.33 -11.94 -3.01
N GLY A 129 -1.63 -12.22 -2.79
CA GLY A 129 -2.68 -11.94 -3.76
C GLY A 129 -3.46 -10.65 -3.52
N ARG A 130 -3.16 -9.89 -2.45
CA ARG A 130 -4.03 -8.75 -2.07
C ARG A 130 -3.30 -7.58 -1.42
N ALA A 131 -2.64 -7.81 -0.29
CA ALA A 131 -2.29 -6.74 0.64
C ALA A 131 -0.99 -6.01 0.27
N LEU A 132 0.02 -6.74 -0.18
CA LEU A 132 1.35 -6.22 -0.48
C LEU A 132 1.53 -5.97 -1.98
N PRO A 133 2.24 -4.89 -2.37
CA PRO A 133 2.61 -4.65 -3.76
C PRO A 133 3.78 -5.57 -4.19
N ASP A 134 3.93 -5.79 -5.50
CA ASP A 134 5.16 -6.38 -6.05
C ASP A 134 6.26 -5.30 -6.11
N ILE A 135 7.50 -5.67 -5.78
CA ILE A 135 8.63 -4.72 -5.78
C ILE A 135 8.99 -4.20 -7.17
N ARG A 136 8.70 -4.98 -8.22
CA ARG A 136 9.13 -4.70 -9.60
C ARG A 136 8.31 -3.59 -10.25
N ASP A 137 6.99 -3.55 -10.00
CA ASP A 137 6.09 -2.55 -10.56
C ASP A 137 5.43 -1.66 -9.49
N GLY A 138 5.55 -2.00 -8.21
CA GLY A 138 4.95 -1.27 -7.11
C GLY A 138 3.43 -1.40 -7.01
N LEU A 139 2.82 -2.36 -7.73
CA LEU A 139 1.38 -2.48 -7.83
C LEU A 139 0.85 -3.70 -7.05
N LYS A 140 -0.33 -3.51 -6.47
CA LYS A 140 -1.17 -4.62 -5.98
C LYS A 140 -1.92 -5.25 -7.14
N PRO A 141 -2.37 -6.51 -7.03
CA PRO A 141 -3.08 -7.19 -8.12
C PRO A 141 -4.29 -6.41 -8.65
N VAL A 142 -5.08 -5.77 -7.79
CA VAL A 142 -6.23 -4.94 -8.23
C VAL A 142 -5.80 -3.76 -9.10
N HIS A 143 -4.72 -3.05 -8.75
CA HIS A 143 -4.21 -1.91 -9.54
C HIS A 143 -3.70 -2.39 -10.89
N ARG A 144 -2.92 -3.48 -10.91
CA ARG A 144 -2.38 -4.07 -12.14
C ARG A 144 -3.48 -4.47 -13.11
N ARG A 145 -4.51 -5.17 -12.61
CA ARG A 145 -5.66 -5.61 -13.41
C ARG A 145 -6.47 -4.45 -13.97
N ILE A 146 -6.65 -3.37 -13.19
CA ILE A 146 -7.30 -2.14 -13.68
C ILE A 146 -6.51 -1.53 -14.83
N LEU A 147 -5.21 -1.28 -14.65
CA LEU A 147 -4.38 -0.66 -15.69
C LEU A 147 -4.30 -1.54 -16.95
N PHE A 148 -4.17 -2.86 -16.79
CA PHE A 148 -4.15 -3.81 -17.90
C PHE A 148 -5.50 -3.85 -18.64
N ALA A 149 -6.63 -3.91 -17.93
CA ALA A 149 -7.94 -3.86 -18.58
C ALA A 149 -8.18 -2.52 -19.30
N MET A 150 -7.70 -1.40 -18.75
CA MET A 150 -7.76 -0.11 -19.43
C MET A 150 -6.91 -0.08 -20.70
N HIS A 151 -5.76 -0.76 -20.69
CA HIS A 151 -4.90 -0.94 -21.86
C HIS A 151 -5.59 -1.78 -22.95
N GLU A 152 -6.16 -2.93 -22.58
CA GLU A 152 -6.93 -3.82 -23.48
C GLU A 152 -8.14 -3.10 -24.12
N LEU A 153 -8.81 -2.24 -23.34
CA LEU A 153 -9.90 -1.39 -23.83
C LEU A 153 -9.44 -0.21 -24.69
N ARG A 154 -8.13 -0.06 -24.92
CA ARG A 154 -7.47 1.03 -25.66
C ARG A 154 -7.84 2.41 -25.13
N LEU A 155 -7.89 2.56 -23.81
CA LEU A 155 -8.14 3.84 -23.15
C LEU A 155 -6.86 4.69 -23.06
N VAL A 156 -6.26 4.95 -24.22
CA VAL A 156 -5.02 5.72 -24.36
C VAL A 156 -5.17 7.14 -23.81
N ALA A 157 -4.05 7.71 -23.37
CA ALA A 157 -3.99 8.98 -22.67
C ALA A 157 -4.40 10.20 -23.51
N ASP A 158 -4.28 10.12 -24.83
CA ASP A 158 -4.74 11.12 -25.80
C ASP A 158 -6.17 10.86 -26.30
N GLY A 159 -6.75 9.70 -25.97
CA GLY A 159 -8.08 9.28 -26.38
C GLY A 159 -9.22 9.89 -25.55
N PRO A 160 -10.48 9.70 -25.96
CA PRO A 160 -11.64 10.22 -25.23
C PRO A 160 -11.82 9.47 -23.90
N TYR A 161 -12.33 10.19 -22.89
CA TYR A 161 -12.76 9.59 -21.62
C TYR A 161 -13.89 8.58 -21.85
N ARG A 162 -13.89 7.51 -21.04
CA ARG A 162 -14.94 6.47 -21.06
C ARG A 162 -15.48 6.24 -19.66
N LYS A 163 -16.76 5.85 -19.56
CA LYS A 163 -17.43 5.61 -18.27
C LYS A 163 -16.65 4.61 -17.42
N CYS A 164 -16.42 4.96 -16.15
CA CYS A 164 -15.74 4.10 -15.19
C CYS A 164 -16.46 2.76 -15.02
N ALA A 165 -17.79 2.73 -15.10
CA ALA A 165 -18.59 1.51 -15.07
C ALA A 165 -18.16 0.47 -16.12
N ARG A 166 -17.71 0.91 -17.31
CA ARG A 166 -17.23 0.00 -18.36
C ARG A 166 -15.92 -0.66 -17.95
N VAL A 167 -14.98 0.10 -17.39
CA VAL A 167 -13.69 -0.42 -16.92
C VAL A 167 -13.88 -1.37 -15.75
N VAL A 168 -14.71 -0.99 -14.77
CA VAL A 168 -15.02 -1.83 -13.61
C VAL A 168 -15.65 -3.16 -14.03
N GLY A 169 -16.61 -3.13 -14.96
CA GLY A 169 -17.23 -4.34 -15.50
C GLY A 169 -16.23 -5.24 -16.23
N GLU A 170 -15.31 -4.66 -17.00
CA GLU A 170 -14.26 -5.40 -17.69
C GLU A 170 -13.30 -6.11 -16.72
N VAL A 171 -12.84 -5.39 -15.71
CA VAL A 171 -11.94 -5.92 -14.67
C VAL A 171 -12.63 -7.02 -13.88
N LEU A 172 -13.88 -6.80 -13.48
CA LEU A 172 -14.69 -7.77 -12.74
C LEU A 172 -14.90 -9.05 -13.54
N GLY A 173 -15.28 -8.93 -14.81
CA GLY A 173 -15.62 -10.07 -15.66
C GLY A 173 -14.42 -10.90 -16.07
N LYS A 174 -13.25 -10.28 -16.28
CA LYS A 174 -12.08 -10.96 -16.87
C LYS A 174 -10.98 -11.31 -15.88
N TYR A 175 -10.71 -10.46 -14.88
CA TYR A 175 -9.46 -10.53 -14.12
C TYR A 175 -9.64 -10.54 -12.60
N HIS A 176 -10.67 -9.89 -12.06
CA HIS A 176 -10.80 -9.68 -10.61
C HIS A 176 -12.18 -10.10 -10.10
N PRO A 177 -12.36 -11.37 -9.68
CA PRO A 177 -13.64 -11.93 -9.24
C PRO A 177 -14.00 -11.49 -7.80
N HIS A 178 -13.89 -10.19 -7.51
CA HIS A 178 -14.20 -9.58 -6.22
C HIS A 178 -15.07 -8.33 -6.44
N GLY A 179 -15.72 -7.84 -5.38
CA GLY A 179 -16.77 -6.83 -5.49
C GLY A 179 -16.39 -5.58 -6.30
N GLU A 180 -17.35 -5.09 -7.10
CA GLU A 180 -17.19 -3.91 -7.96
C GLU A 180 -16.74 -2.65 -7.20
N THR A 181 -17.17 -2.51 -5.94
CA THR A 181 -16.82 -1.38 -5.08
C THR A 181 -15.32 -1.31 -4.85
N ALA A 182 -14.66 -2.45 -4.57
CA ALA A 182 -13.22 -2.48 -4.32
C ALA A 182 -12.42 -2.08 -5.57
N ILE A 183 -12.89 -2.47 -6.75
CA ILE A 183 -12.28 -2.10 -8.04
C ILE A 183 -12.48 -0.60 -8.28
N TYR A 184 -13.69 -0.09 -8.10
CA TYR A 184 -14.00 1.32 -8.32
C TYR A 184 -13.25 2.23 -7.35
N ASP A 185 -13.21 1.91 -6.06
CA ASP A 185 -12.47 2.69 -5.06
C ASP A 185 -10.96 2.71 -5.35
N SER A 186 -10.41 1.58 -5.83
CA SER A 186 -9.01 1.50 -6.26
C SER A 186 -8.75 2.36 -7.50
N LEU A 187 -9.66 2.34 -8.47
CA LEU A 187 -9.58 3.18 -9.67
C LEU A 187 -9.65 4.66 -9.31
N VAL A 188 -10.58 5.04 -8.43
CA VAL A 188 -10.74 6.42 -7.96
C VAL A 188 -9.48 6.91 -7.27
N ARG A 189 -8.89 6.13 -6.36
CA ARG A 189 -7.64 6.48 -5.69
C ARG A 189 -6.48 6.69 -6.68
N MET A 190 -6.41 5.89 -7.73
CA MET A 190 -5.39 6.06 -8.78
C MET A 190 -5.56 7.33 -9.63
N ALA A 191 -6.71 8.00 -9.52
CA ALA A 191 -7.01 9.25 -10.22
C ALA A 191 -6.92 10.50 -9.32
N GLN A 192 -6.78 10.33 -8.00
CA GLN A 192 -6.71 11.44 -7.04
C GLN A 192 -5.26 11.94 -6.90
N ASP A 193 -5.04 13.20 -7.23
CA ASP A 193 -3.74 13.89 -7.11
C ASP A 193 -3.29 14.10 -5.66
N PHE A 194 -4.21 14.28 -4.73
CA PHE A 194 -3.91 14.33 -3.30
C PHE A 194 -3.61 12.95 -2.67
N SER A 195 -3.89 11.85 -3.39
CA SER A 195 -3.64 10.48 -2.91
C SER A 195 -2.35 9.88 -3.46
N LEU A 196 -1.97 10.18 -4.69
CA LEU A 196 -0.77 9.66 -5.34
C LEU A 196 0.10 10.81 -5.81
N GLY A 197 1.42 10.71 -5.63
CA GLY A 197 2.37 11.69 -6.16
C GLY A 197 2.25 11.84 -7.68
N VAL A 198 2.05 10.72 -8.39
CA VAL A 198 1.79 10.69 -9.83
C VAL A 198 0.55 9.84 -10.12
N PRO A 199 -0.60 10.46 -10.44
CA PRO A 199 -1.82 9.75 -10.79
C PRO A 199 -1.62 8.80 -11.98
N LEU A 200 -2.09 7.56 -11.84
CA LEU A 200 -1.99 6.54 -12.88
C LEU A 200 -3.20 6.56 -13.82
N VAL A 201 -4.33 7.08 -13.35
CA VAL A 201 -5.59 7.21 -14.10
C VAL A 201 -5.93 8.68 -14.25
N ALA A 202 -6.31 9.10 -15.47
CA ALA A 202 -6.90 10.42 -15.68
C ALA A 202 -8.41 10.32 -15.53
N GLY A 203 -8.97 10.98 -14.51
CA GLY A 203 -10.40 11.05 -14.24
C GLY A 203 -11.08 12.27 -14.85
N HIS A 204 -12.37 12.15 -15.20
CA HIS A 204 -13.27 13.24 -15.54
C HIS A 204 -14.60 13.09 -14.77
N GLY A 205 -14.99 14.15 -14.07
CA GLY A 205 -16.12 14.16 -13.12
C GLY A 205 -15.65 14.30 -11.67
N ASN A 206 -16.54 14.02 -10.71
CA ASN A 206 -16.23 14.11 -9.29
C ASN A 206 -15.57 12.80 -8.79
N PHE A 207 -14.27 12.84 -8.53
CA PHE A 207 -13.48 11.74 -7.98
C PHE A 207 -13.23 11.87 -6.46
N GLY A 208 -14.01 12.69 -5.76
CA GLY A 208 -13.85 12.98 -4.33
C GLY A 208 -12.94 14.18 -4.07
N SER A 209 -12.81 14.53 -2.79
CA SER A 209 -12.06 15.71 -2.33
C SER A 209 -11.16 15.37 -1.13
N THR A 210 -10.26 16.29 -0.79
CA THR A 210 -9.47 16.28 0.46
C THR A 210 -10.34 16.36 1.72
N ASP A 211 -11.61 16.71 1.57
CA ASP A 211 -12.55 16.96 2.66
C ASP A 211 -13.22 15.66 3.09
N GLY A 212 -12.95 14.58 2.35
CA GLY A 212 -13.54 13.26 2.55
C GLY A 212 -14.85 13.07 1.83
N ASP A 213 -15.20 13.96 0.89
CA ASP A 213 -16.36 13.73 0.05
C ASP A 213 -16.11 12.48 -0.81
N PRO A 214 -17.04 11.52 -0.81
CA PRO A 214 -16.90 10.33 -1.62
C PRO A 214 -16.97 10.69 -3.11
N PRO A 215 -16.35 9.88 -3.99
CA PRO A 215 -16.50 10.06 -5.43
C PRO A 215 -17.96 9.91 -5.84
N ALA A 216 -18.33 10.53 -6.96
CA ALA A 216 -19.61 10.25 -7.59
C ALA A 216 -19.69 8.79 -8.03
N ALA A 217 -20.90 8.26 -8.21
CA ALA A 217 -21.08 6.88 -8.68
C ALA A 217 -20.44 6.65 -10.06
N MET A 218 -19.94 5.44 -10.30
CA MET A 218 -19.20 5.05 -11.54
C MET A 218 -19.95 5.25 -12.86
N ARG A 219 -21.26 5.50 -12.81
CA ARG A 219 -22.11 5.87 -13.97
C ARG A 219 -21.95 7.33 -14.40
N TYR A 220 -21.47 8.20 -13.51
CA TYR A 220 -21.26 9.63 -13.79
C TYR A 220 -19.80 9.95 -14.09
N THR A 221 -18.86 9.21 -13.49
CA THR A 221 -17.43 9.40 -13.70
C THR A 221 -16.94 8.72 -14.97
N GLU A 222 -15.92 9.31 -15.57
CA GLU A 222 -15.23 8.77 -16.73
C GLU A 222 -13.72 8.76 -16.48
N CYS A 223 -13.01 7.83 -17.12
CA CYS A 223 -11.58 7.69 -16.98
C CYS A 223 -10.90 7.30 -18.30
N ARG A 224 -9.58 7.52 -18.34
CA ARG A 224 -8.63 6.99 -19.33
C ARG A 224 -7.27 6.82 -18.64
N LEU A 225 -6.32 6.17 -19.29
CA LEU A 225 -4.95 6.06 -18.75
C LEU A 225 -4.33 7.46 -18.64
N SER A 226 -3.54 7.69 -17.59
CA SER A 226 -2.63 8.84 -17.59
C SER A 226 -1.54 8.63 -18.64
N SER A 227 -0.97 9.72 -19.16
CA SER A 227 0.19 9.66 -20.05
C SER A 227 1.36 8.94 -19.39
N PHE A 228 1.55 9.16 -18.08
CA PHE A 228 2.57 8.50 -17.28
C PHE A 228 2.36 6.99 -17.21
N ALA A 229 1.18 6.52 -16.82
CA ALA A 229 0.91 5.08 -16.72
C ALA A 229 1.06 4.37 -18.07
N GLN A 230 0.61 5.00 -19.16
CA GLN A 230 0.76 4.44 -20.49
C GLN A 230 2.24 4.29 -20.89
N ALA A 231 3.05 5.35 -20.77
CA ALA A 231 4.44 5.34 -21.22
C ALA A 231 5.38 4.58 -20.25
N CYS A 232 5.14 4.70 -18.94
CA CYS A 232 6.08 4.19 -17.93
C CYS A 232 5.71 2.81 -17.42
N LEU A 233 4.43 2.42 -17.41
CA LEU A 233 4.01 1.14 -16.85
C LEU A 233 3.60 0.12 -17.91
N LEU A 234 2.95 0.54 -18.99
CA LEU A 234 2.31 -0.36 -19.96
C LEU A 234 3.02 -0.48 -21.31
N GLU A 235 3.94 0.44 -21.62
CA GLU A 235 4.66 0.41 -22.89
C GLU A 235 5.45 -0.90 -23.05
N ASP A 236 5.50 -1.42 -24.28
CA ASP A 236 6.11 -2.69 -24.70
C ASP A 236 5.49 -3.98 -24.12
N ILE A 237 4.36 -3.92 -23.41
CA ILE A 237 3.73 -5.13 -22.84
C ILE A 237 3.37 -6.18 -23.90
N GLU A 238 3.08 -5.76 -25.14
CA GLU A 238 2.78 -6.63 -26.28
C GLU A 238 4.03 -7.32 -26.87
N MET A 239 5.24 -6.91 -26.48
CA MET A 239 6.51 -7.43 -27.01
C MET A 239 7.09 -8.59 -26.18
N GLU A 240 6.22 -9.37 -25.52
CA GLU A 240 6.62 -10.50 -24.65
C GLU A 240 7.63 -10.11 -23.56
N THR A 241 7.55 -8.89 -23.03
CA THR A 241 8.49 -8.35 -22.03
C THR A 241 8.27 -8.88 -20.62
N VAL A 242 7.08 -9.42 -20.34
CA VAL A 242 6.67 -9.93 -19.02
C VAL A 242 5.96 -11.27 -19.17
N ASP A 243 6.05 -12.09 -18.12
CA ASP A 243 5.30 -13.34 -18.05
C ASP A 243 3.81 -13.07 -17.83
N PHE A 244 2.99 -13.91 -18.44
CA PHE A 244 1.55 -13.95 -18.26
C PHE A 244 1.13 -15.23 -17.54
N LEU A 245 0.05 -15.14 -16.77
CA LEU A 245 -0.62 -16.27 -16.14
C LEU A 245 -2.05 -16.34 -16.65
N ASP A 246 -2.63 -17.53 -16.57
CA ASP A 246 -4.05 -17.70 -16.81
C ASP A 246 -4.85 -16.95 -15.74
N ASN A 247 -5.97 -16.37 -16.15
CA ASN A 247 -6.90 -15.71 -15.25
C ASN A 247 -7.65 -16.74 -14.37
N PHE A 248 -8.57 -16.26 -13.52
CA PHE A 248 -9.22 -17.09 -12.51
C PHE A 248 -10.06 -18.27 -13.06
N ASP A 249 -10.50 -18.22 -14.32
CA ASP A 249 -11.28 -19.27 -14.99
C ASP A 249 -10.53 -19.97 -16.13
N GLY A 250 -9.27 -19.59 -16.38
CA GLY A 250 -8.42 -20.16 -17.42
C GLY A 250 -8.77 -19.77 -18.86
N SER A 251 -9.70 -18.82 -19.06
CA SER A 251 -10.15 -18.41 -20.41
C SER A 251 -9.31 -17.30 -21.03
N LEU A 252 -8.61 -16.51 -20.22
CA LEU A 252 -7.82 -15.35 -20.62
C LEU A 252 -6.47 -15.35 -19.89
N GLN A 253 -5.58 -14.46 -20.30
CA GLN A 253 -4.30 -14.26 -19.65
C GLN A 253 -4.21 -12.88 -19.00
N GLU A 254 -3.50 -12.79 -17.88
CA GLU A 254 -3.16 -11.55 -17.19
C GLU A 254 -1.65 -11.47 -16.89
N PRO A 255 -1.03 -10.28 -16.93
CA PRO A 255 0.39 -10.13 -16.67
C PRO A 255 0.70 -10.34 -15.18
N VAL A 256 1.79 -11.05 -14.89
CA VAL A 256 2.28 -11.21 -13.50
C VAL A 256 2.71 -9.87 -12.91
N VAL A 257 3.41 -9.08 -13.72
CA VAL A 257 3.89 -7.73 -13.43
C VAL A 257 3.75 -6.87 -14.67
N LEU A 258 3.69 -5.55 -14.49
CA LEU A 258 3.81 -4.63 -15.62
C LEU A 258 5.30 -4.37 -15.98
N PRO A 259 5.62 -4.07 -17.26
CA PRO A 259 6.99 -3.77 -17.69
C PRO A 259 7.72 -2.72 -16.84
N SER A 260 6.98 -1.71 -16.34
CA SER A 260 7.45 -0.69 -15.38
C SER A 260 8.88 -0.17 -15.63
N ARG A 261 9.00 0.83 -16.50
CA ARG A 261 10.25 1.53 -16.83
C ARG A 261 10.75 2.49 -15.74
N VAL A 262 9.98 2.68 -14.68
CA VAL A 262 10.26 3.62 -13.57
C VAL A 262 10.05 2.93 -12.23
N PRO A 263 10.72 3.37 -11.14
CA PRO A 263 10.57 2.81 -9.79
C PRO A 263 9.24 3.23 -9.13
N ASN A 264 8.11 2.78 -9.69
CA ASN A 264 6.78 3.23 -9.27
C ASN A 264 6.46 2.95 -7.78
N LEU A 265 7.02 1.89 -7.20
CA LEU A 265 6.85 1.59 -5.77
C LEU A 265 7.31 2.74 -4.87
N LEU A 266 8.48 3.32 -5.17
CA LEU A 266 9.02 4.43 -4.38
C LEU A 266 8.37 5.75 -4.81
N LEU A 267 8.12 5.94 -6.11
CA LEU A 267 7.49 7.15 -6.62
C LEU A 267 6.13 7.42 -5.94
N ASN A 268 5.25 6.42 -5.96
CA ASN A 268 3.87 6.57 -5.48
C ASN A 268 3.67 6.04 -4.05
N GLY A 269 4.62 5.28 -3.53
CA GLY A 269 4.47 4.59 -2.26
C GLY A 269 3.42 3.47 -2.31
N SER A 270 3.21 2.82 -1.17
CA SER A 270 2.14 1.84 -1.00
C SER A 270 1.90 1.57 0.48
N SER A 271 0.63 1.50 0.87
CA SER A 271 0.22 1.07 2.20
C SER A 271 -0.64 -0.19 2.12
N GLY A 272 -0.42 -1.15 3.01
CA GLY A 272 -1.13 -2.42 3.01
C GLY A 272 -1.01 -3.16 4.33
N ILE A 273 -2.12 -3.74 4.78
CA ILE A 273 -2.19 -4.56 5.98
C ILE A 273 -2.50 -5.99 5.54
N ALA A 274 -1.61 -6.93 5.84
CA ALA A 274 -1.74 -8.33 5.53
C ALA A 274 -1.94 -9.16 6.82
N VAL A 275 -1.91 -10.48 6.71
CA VAL A 275 -1.96 -11.36 7.89
C VAL A 275 -0.58 -11.41 8.54
N GLY A 276 -0.48 -10.87 9.75
CA GLY A 276 0.76 -10.88 10.55
C GLY A 276 1.83 -9.87 10.13
N MET A 277 1.57 -9.04 9.11
CA MET A 277 2.51 -8.01 8.65
C MET A 277 1.78 -6.82 8.02
N ALA A 278 2.49 -5.68 7.93
CA ALA A 278 2.02 -4.49 7.27
C ALA A 278 3.16 -3.80 6.52
N THR A 279 2.81 -3.06 5.48
CA THR A 279 3.71 -2.21 4.71
C THR A 279 3.16 -0.79 4.64
N ASN A 280 4.05 0.20 4.68
CA ASN A 280 3.68 1.60 4.51
C ASN A 280 4.85 2.41 3.94
N ILE A 281 5.00 2.43 2.63
CA ILE A 281 6.11 3.09 1.93
C ILE A 281 5.64 4.50 1.53
N PRO A 282 6.35 5.57 1.91
CA PRO A 282 6.01 6.93 1.52
C PRO A 282 6.40 7.20 0.05
N PRO A 283 5.75 8.17 -0.62
CA PRO A 283 6.11 8.62 -1.96
C PRO A 283 7.42 9.43 -1.97
N PHE A 284 8.07 9.50 -3.13
CA PHE A 284 9.34 10.19 -3.36
C PHE A 284 9.33 10.95 -4.68
N ASN A 285 10.18 11.97 -4.80
CA ASN A 285 10.28 12.75 -6.01
C ASN A 285 10.90 11.94 -7.16
N LEU A 286 10.31 12.03 -8.36
CA LEU A 286 10.77 11.27 -9.52
C LEU A 286 12.20 11.64 -9.95
N LEU A 287 12.55 12.93 -9.95
CA LEU A 287 13.85 13.39 -10.42
C LEU A 287 14.95 12.91 -9.46
N GLU A 288 14.74 13.08 -8.16
CA GLU A 288 15.66 12.62 -7.12
C GLU A 288 15.86 11.10 -7.16
N LEU A 289 14.77 10.34 -7.36
CA LEU A 289 14.84 8.88 -7.53
C LEU A 289 15.67 8.49 -8.77
N LEU A 290 15.47 9.18 -9.90
CA LEU A 290 16.21 8.89 -11.13
C LEU A 290 17.69 9.26 -10.98
N GLU A 291 18.02 10.35 -10.30
CA GLU A 291 19.41 10.74 -10.02
C GLU A 291 20.11 9.70 -9.15
N ALA A 292 19.46 9.24 -8.08
CA ALA A 292 19.97 8.17 -7.23
C ALA A 292 20.18 6.86 -8.02
N LEU A 293 19.21 6.47 -8.86
CA LEU A 293 19.33 5.29 -9.72
C LEU A 293 20.48 5.40 -10.73
N VAL A 294 20.64 6.56 -11.38
CA VAL A 294 21.75 6.79 -12.31
C VAL A 294 23.10 6.73 -11.59
N ALA A 295 23.19 7.24 -10.35
CA ALA A 295 24.38 7.11 -9.52
C ALA A 295 24.71 5.64 -9.24
N MET A 296 23.72 4.82 -8.86
CA MET A 296 23.90 3.37 -8.65
C MET A 296 24.32 2.62 -9.93
N ILE A 297 23.79 3.02 -11.10
CA ILE A 297 24.17 2.42 -12.38
C ILE A 297 25.63 2.74 -12.73
N ARG A 298 26.07 3.98 -12.45
CA ARG A 298 27.44 4.43 -12.72
C ARG A 298 28.45 3.82 -11.75
N ASP A 299 28.08 3.70 -10.48
CA ASP A 299 28.89 3.10 -9.43
C ASP A 299 28.05 2.15 -8.57
N PRO A 300 28.15 0.82 -8.81
CA PRO A 300 27.49 -0.19 -8.00
C PRO A 300 27.91 -0.23 -6.52
N HIS A 301 28.99 0.47 -6.15
CA HIS A 301 29.49 0.57 -4.78
C HIS A 301 29.24 1.94 -4.14
N VAL A 302 28.37 2.76 -4.74
CA VAL A 302 27.94 4.04 -4.18
C VAL A 302 27.48 3.85 -2.74
N SER A 303 28.02 4.68 -1.84
CA SER A 303 27.69 4.58 -0.43
C SER A 303 26.29 5.12 -0.14
N ASP A 304 25.63 4.57 0.88
CA ASP A 304 24.32 5.05 1.36
C ASP A 304 24.33 6.55 1.66
N ALA A 305 25.44 7.10 2.17
CA ALA A 305 25.55 8.54 2.44
C ALA A 305 25.37 9.40 1.19
N VAL A 306 25.97 9.01 0.07
CA VAL A 306 25.81 9.70 -1.23
C VAL A 306 24.38 9.54 -1.75
N LEU A 307 23.78 8.35 -1.59
CA LEU A 307 22.38 8.14 -1.98
C LEU A 307 21.41 9.00 -1.15
N MET A 308 21.69 9.20 0.14
CA MET A 308 20.91 10.09 1.00
C MET A 308 21.07 11.58 0.68
N GLU A 309 22.17 11.97 0.04
CA GLU A 309 22.33 13.34 -0.49
C GLU A 309 21.51 13.55 -1.77
N LEU A 310 21.42 12.53 -2.63
CA LEU A 310 20.63 12.57 -3.86
C LEU A 310 19.13 12.38 -3.62
N LEU A 311 18.75 11.66 -2.56
CA LEU A 311 17.37 11.42 -2.15
C LEU A 311 17.15 11.98 -0.73
N PRO A 312 16.98 13.32 -0.60
CA PRO A 312 16.96 14.01 0.69
C PRO A 312 15.80 13.60 1.60
N GLY A 313 14.69 13.08 1.06
CA GLY A 313 13.57 12.55 1.83
C GLY A 313 12.32 12.27 0.99
N PRO A 314 11.22 11.85 1.63
CA PRO A 314 9.94 11.64 0.94
C PRO A 314 9.32 12.94 0.43
N ASP A 315 8.52 12.81 -0.63
CA ASP A 315 7.81 13.90 -1.31
C ASP A 315 6.31 13.56 -1.34
N PHE A 316 5.53 14.20 -0.47
CA PHE A 316 4.11 13.89 -0.30
C PHE A 316 3.24 14.73 -1.25
N PRO A 317 2.19 14.14 -1.87
CA PRO A 317 1.33 14.85 -2.83
C PRO A 317 0.62 16.07 -2.25
N THR A 318 0.36 16.05 -0.94
CA THR A 318 -0.29 17.14 -0.19
C THR A 318 0.68 18.22 0.30
N GLY A 319 1.98 18.08 0.03
CA GLY A 319 3.02 18.90 0.63
C GLY A 319 3.18 18.65 2.13
N GLY A 320 3.32 19.73 2.90
CA GLY A 320 3.61 19.70 4.32
C GLY A 320 5.10 19.83 4.62
N GLN A 321 5.43 19.93 5.91
CA GLN A 321 6.80 20.03 6.38
C GLN A 321 7.21 18.79 7.18
N ILE A 322 8.30 18.15 6.78
CA ILE A 322 8.92 17.06 7.56
C ILE A 322 9.76 17.67 8.69
N LEU A 323 9.55 17.17 9.91
CA LEU A 323 10.31 17.61 11.08
C LEU A 323 11.46 16.66 11.40
N GLY A 324 12.67 17.16 11.20
CA GLY A 324 13.91 16.44 11.50
C GLY A 324 14.26 15.40 10.43
N THR A 325 15.50 14.92 10.49
CA THR A 325 16.07 14.05 9.46
C THR A 325 16.31 12.62 9.92
N ALA A 326 16.21 12.35 11.22
CA ALA A 326 16.48 11.03 11.80
C ALA A 326 15.51 9.96 11.26
N GLY A 327 14.23 10.31 11.19
CA GLY A 327 13.17 9.37 10.79
C GLY A 327 13.37 8.72 9.42
N TYR A 328 13.66 9.52 8.39
CA TYR A 328 13.87 8.97 7.04
C TYR A 328 15.29 8.41 6.84
N ARG A 329 16.29 8.82 7.63
CA ARG A 329 17.60 8.15 7.64
C ARG A 329 17.52 6.72 8.17
N ASP A 330 16.76 6.52 9.25
CA ASP A 330 16.48 5.19 9.80
C ASP A 330 15.69 4.35 8.80
N LEU A 331 14.72 4.97 8.11
CA LEU A 331 13.96 4.34 7.03
C LEU A 331 14.87 3.78 5.94
N PHE A 332 15.80 4.60 5.43
CA PHE A 332 16.73 4.17 4.38
C PHE A 332 17.68 3.06 4.84
N SER A 333 18.15 3.13 6.09
CA SER A 333 19.15 2.17 6.61
C SER A 333 18.54 0.83 7.03
N THR A 334 17.33 0.85 7.60
CA THR A 334 16.72 -0.32 8.27
C THR A 334 15.42 -0.80 7.63
N GLY A 335 14.83 -0.01 6.73
CA GLY A 335 13.47 -0.22 6.22
C GLY A 335 12.37 0.18 7.21
N ARG A 336 12.72 0.79 8.35
CA ARG A 336 11.78 1.27 9.38
C ARG A 336 12.16 2.66 9.86
N GLY A 337 11.16 3.54 9.97
CA GLY A 337 11.37 4.90 10.43
C GLY A 337 10.04 5.56 10.80
N SER A 338 10.11 6.58 11.66
CA SER A 338 8.96 7.42 11.97
C SER A 338 9.21 8.82 11.42
N ILE A 339 8.33 9.25 10.51
CA ILE A 339 8.41 10.56 9.89
C ILE A 339 7.31 11.42 10.50
N VAL A 340 7.71 12.54 11.11
CA VAL A 340 6.80 13.50 11.70
C VAL A 340 6.51 14.59 10.68
N MET A 341 5.24 14.69 10.29
CA MET A 341 4.77 15.72 9.37
C MET A 341 4.02 16.82 10.11
N ARG A 342 4.29 18.08 9.72
CA ARG A 342 3.59 19.28 10.20
C ARG A 342 2.89 19.96 9.02
N ALA A 343 1.72 20.53 9.29
CA ALA A 343 1.06 21.44 8.38
C ALA A 343 1.91 22.69 8.12
N VAL A 344 1.88 23.22 6.90
CA VAL A 344 2.49 24.53 6.61
C VAL A 344 1.50 25.61 6.98
N SER A 345 1.96 26.57 7.78
CA SER A 345 1.14 27.68 8.24
C SER A 345 1.96 28.94 8.40
N HIS A 346 1.31 30.09 8.25
CA HIS A 346 1.88 31.40 8.49
C HIS A 346 0.88 32.30 9.23
N THR A 347 1.35 33.41 9.77
CA THR A 347 0.52 34.38 10.47
C THR A 347 0.11 35.52 9.54
N GLU A 348 -1.17 35.90 9.58
CA GLU A 348 -1.73 37.03 8.84
C GLU A 348 -2.44 37.98 9.80
N ILE A 349 -2.45 39.28 9.48
CA ILE A 349 -3.26 40.28 10.20
C ILE A 349 -4.53 40.52 9.40
N LEU A 350 -5.67 40.06 9.91
CA LEU A 350 -6.97 40.26 9.30
C LEU A 350 -7.46 41.69 9.59
N ARG A 351 -7.52 42.50 8.53
CA ARG A 351 -8.20 43.80 8.54
C ARG A 351 -9.65 43.59 8.13
N ARG A 352 -10.58 43.79 9.05
CA ARG A 352 -12.02 43.69 8.76
C ARG A 352 -12.55 45.07 8.40
N ASP A 353 -13.00 45.24 7.15
CA ASP A 353 -13.62 46.48 6.70
C ASP A 353 -14.74 46.91 7.67
N GLY A 354 -14.58 48.09 8.28
CA GLY A 354 -15.54 48.67 9.21
C GLY A 354 -15.34 48.39 10.71
N LYS A 355 -14.34 47.61 11.15
CA LYS A 355 -13.98 47.47 12.59
C LYS A 355 -12.52 47.89 12.86
N ARG A 356 -12.33 48.72 13.89
CA ARG A 356 -11.06 49.36 14.31
C ARG A 356 -10.00 48.44 14.94
N THR A 357 -10.18 47.13 14.93
CA THR A 357 -9.25 46.20 15.61
C THR A 357 -8.71 45.19 14.61
N ASP A 358 -7.42 45.34 14.33
CA ASP A 358 -6.59 44.32 13.69
C ASP A 358 -6.63 43.05 14.55
N ARG A 359 -6.91 41.90 13.93
CA ARG A 359 -6.85 40.59 14.59
C ARG A 359 -5.83 39.73 13.87
N GLU A 360 -5.00 39.05 14.64
CA GLU A 360 -4.07 38.07 14.10
C GLU A 360 -4.81 36.76 13.81
N ALA A 361 -4.40 36.10 12.74
CA ALA A 361 -4.91 34.80 12.33
C ALA A 361 -3.76 33.89 11.93
N ILE A 362 -3.91 32.61 12.22
CA ILE A 362 -3.05 31.55 11.70
C ILE A 362 -3.72 31.00 10.47
N VAL A 363 -3.02 31.01 9.35
CA VAL A 363 -3.49 30.50 8.07
C VAL A 363 -2.72 29.23 7.74
N VAL A 364 -3.45 28.13 7.60
CA VAL A 364 -2.89 26.83 7.20
C VAL A 364 -3.10 26.65 5.70
N THR A 365 -2.01 26.45 4.97
CA THR A 365 -2.01 26.33 3.51
C THR A 365 -1.81 24.91 3.01
N GLU A 366 -1.11 24.07 3.79
CA GLU A 366 -0.85 22.67 3.42
C GLU A 366 -1.09 21.77 4.62
N LEU A 367 -1.79 20.66 4.38
CA LEU A 367 -2.09 19.66 5.39
C LEU A 367 -1.16 18.45 5.27
N PRO A 368 -0.88 17.73 6.37
CA PRO A 368 -0.13 16.49 6.29
C PRO A 368 -0.84 15.42 5.44
N TYR A 369 -0.05 14.48 4.94
CA TYR A 369 -0.54 13.41 4.07
C TYR A 369 -1.60 12.54 4.76
N GLN A 370 -2.65 12.21 4.02
CA GLN A 370 -3.82 11.45 4.48
C GLN A 370 -4.59 12.08 5.66
N VAL A 371 -4.48 13.39 5.88
CA VAL A 371 -5.33 14.11 6.84
C VAL A 371 -6.58 14.63 6.16
N ASN A 372 -7.74 14.27 6.71
CA ASN A 372 -9.03 14.79 6.27
C ASN A 372 -9.27 16.20 6.86
N LYS A 373 -9.47 17.19 6.00
CA LYS A 373 -9.66 18.59 6.40
C LYS A 373 -10.91 18.81 7.25
N ALA A 374 -12.07 18.30 6.83
CA ALA A 374 -13.34 18.48 7.55
C ALA A 374 -13.31 17.86 8.95
N SER A 375 -12.68 16.69 9.08
CA SER A 375 -12.47 16.00 10.36
C SER A 375 -11.53 16.79 11.27
N LEU A 376 -10.45 17.35 10.71
CA LEU A 376 -9.53 18.21 11.46
C LEU A 376 -10.25 19.44 12.02
N ILE A 377 -11.01 20.16 11.18
CA ILE A 377 -11.76 21.36 11.57
C ILE A 377 -12.81 21.04 12.64
N SER A 378 -13.56 19.95 12.46
CA SER A 378 -14.56 19.50 13.44
C SER A 378 -13.91 19.19 14.79
N ARG A 379 -12.77 18.50 14.77
CA ARG A 379 -12.01 18.14 15.96
C ARG A 379 -11.38 19.35 16.64
N MET A 380 -11.00 20.39 15.88
CA MET A 380 -10.54 21.67 16.42
C MET A 380 -11.68 22.38 17.16
N ALA A 381 -12.85 22.46 16.55
CA ALA A 381 -14.02 23.10 17.15
C ALA A 381 -14.43 22.42 18.47
N GLU A 382 -14.39 21.09 18.52
CA GLU A 382 -14.61 20.32 19.76
C GLU A 382 -13.62 20.73 20.87
N LEU A 383 -12.32 20.78 20.57
CA LEU A 383 -11.31 21.13 21.58
C LEU A 383 -11.38 22.58 22.06
N VAL A 384 -11.82 23.50 21.20
CA VAL A 384 -12.09 24.89 21.58
C VAL A 384 -13.30 24.96 22.52
N ASN A 385 -14.36 24.21 22.22
CA ASN A 385 -15.56 24.12 23.07
C ASN A 385 -15.26 23.46 24.43
N GLU A 386 -14.41 22.44 24.47
CA GLU A 386 -13.92 21.79 25.69
C GLU A 386 -12.92 22.64 26.49
N LYS A 387 -12.53 23.82 25.98
CA LYS A 387 -11.49 24.71 26.55
C LYS A 387 -10.12 24.05 26.71
N LYS A 388 -9.83 23.02 25.92
CA LYS A 388 -8.49 22.41 25.84
C LYS A 388 -7.56 23.23 24.94
N LEU A 389 -8.11 23.88 23.92
CA LEU A 389 -7.42 24.85 23.09
C LEU A 389 -7.93 26.26 23.42
N GLU A 390 -7.07 27.07 24.05
CA GLU A 390 -7.35 28.46 24.38
C GLU A 390 -6.78 29.40 23.30
N GLY A 391 -7.26 30.65 23.28
CA GLY A 391 -6.76 31.68 22.37
C GLY A 391 -7.37 31.71 20.96
N ILE A 392 -8.18 30.71 20.59
CA ILE A 392 -8.91 30.68 19.31
C ILE A 392 -10.25 31.42 19.45
N GLY A 393 -10.52 32.35 18.55
CA GLY A 393 -11.74 33.14 18.48
C GLY A 393 -12.75 32.63 17.46
N ASP A 394 -12.29 32.29 16.26
CA ASP A 394 -13.13 31.79 15.15
C ASP A 394 -12.32 30.82 14.27
N LEU A 395 -13.00 29.92 13.57
CA LEU A 395 -12.40 28.93 12.66
C LEU A 395 -13.18 28.91 11.35
N ARG A 396 -12.51 29.17 10.23
CA ARG A 396 -13.12 29.24 8.90
C ARG A 396 -12.34 28.41 7.89
N ASP A 397 -13.08 27.73 7.02
CA ASP A 397 -12.52 27.12 5.82
C ASP A 397 -12.78 28.07 4.63
N GLU A 398 -11.71 28.66 4.12
CA GLU A 398 -11.72 29.55 2.97
C GLU A 398 -10.99 28.89 1.78
N SER A 399 -10.92 27.56 1.77
CA SER A 399 -10.32 26.79 0.67
C SER A 399 -11.15 26.92 -0.60
N ASP A 400 -10.47 27.04 -1.73
CA ASP A 400 -11.07 27.11 -3.06
C ASP A 400 -10.44 26.06 -3.99
N ARG A 401 -10.60 26.24 -5.30
CA ARG A 401 -9.96 25.36 -6.30
C ARG A 401 -8.46 25.62 -6.45
N ASP A 402 -7.99 26.78 -6.03
CA ASP A 402 -6.62 27.24 -6.21
C ASP A 402 -5.74 26.87 -5.01
N GLY A 403 -6.32 26.54 -3.85
CA GLY A 403 -5.59 25.96 -2.74
C GLY A 403 -6.38 25.74 -1.46
N THR A 404 -5.75 25.03 -0.53
CA THR A 404 -6.27 24.88 0.84
C THR A 404 -5.98 26.15 1.63
N ARG A 405 -7.01 26.69 2.30
CA ARG A 405 -6.84 27.86 3.19
C ARG A 405 -7.74 27.75 4.42
N ILE A 406 -7.19 27.27 5.52
CA ILE A 406 -7.89 27.21 6.81
C ILE A 406 -7.47 28.40 7.65
N VAL A 407 -8.42 29.21 8.07
CA VAL A 407 -8.19 30.44 8.84
C VAL A 407 -8.60 30.21 10.29
N ILE A 408 -7.63 30.35 11.19
CA ILE A 408 -7.82 30.28 12.64
C ILE A 408 -7.66 31.70 13.18
N GLU A 409 -8.76 32.38 13.47
CA GLU A 409 -8.75 33.74 14.00
C GLU A 409 -8.46 33.70 15.51
N LEU A 410 -7.52 34.52 15.98
CA LEU A 410 -7.10 34.53 17.38
C LEU A 410 -7.86 35.58 18.19
N LYS A 411 -7.94 35.35 19.51
CA LYS A 411 -8.40 36.34 20.48
C LYS A 411 -7.37 37.47 20.60
N LYS A 412 -7.82 38.67 21.00
CA LYS A 412 -7.02 39.90 21.03
C LYS A 412 -5.72 39.78 21.85
N ASP A 413 -5.71 38.96 22.89
CA ASP A 413 -4.57 38.82 23.82
C ASP A 413 -3.78 37.51 23.58
N ALA A 414 -4.12 36.74 22.54
CA ALA A 414 -3.47 35.47 22.26
C ALA A 414 -2.23 35.66 21.37
N VAL A 415 -1.11 35.06 21.76
CA VAL A 415 0.13 35.07 20.96
C VAL A 415 0.09 33.91 19.97
N PRO A 416 0.22 34.15 18.64
CA PRO A 416 0.10 33.11 17.62
C PRO A 416 1.04 31.93 17.82
N GLU A 417 2.31 32.19 18.18
CA GLU A 417 3.31 31.13 18.38
C GLU A 417 2.94 30.19 19.53
N ILE A 418 2.34 30.72 20.61
CA ILE A 418 1.91 29.92 21.75
C ILE A 418 0.70 29.07 21.36
N VAL A 419 -0.27 29.64 20.63
CA VAL A 419 -1.45 28.89 20.17
C VAL A 419 -1.04 27.82 19.16
N LEU A 420 -0.12 28.13 18.24
CA LEU A 420 0.43 27.18 17.27
C LEU A 420 1.19 26.04 17.98
N ASN A 421 2.00 26.35 19.01
CA ASN A 421 2.77 25.32 19.71
C ASN A 421 1.95 24.54 20.76
N ASN A 422 0.96 25.15 21.43
CA ASN A 422 0.04 24.46 22.35
C ASN A 422 -0.89 23.49 21.63
N SER A 423 -0.97 23.57 20.31
CA SER A 423 -1.58 22.53 19.49
C SER A 423 -0.74 21.24 19.42
N ARG A 424 0.48 21.22 20.01
CA ARG A 424 1.22 20.00 20.32
C ARG A 424 0.78 19.49 21.70
N PRO A 425 0.33 18.23 21.82
CA PRO A 425 0.14 17.64 23.13
C PRO A 425 1.49 17.52 23.87
N PRO A 426 1.47 17.46 25.22
CA PRO A 426 2.66 17.19 26.03
C PRO A 426 3.28 15.83 25.75
#